data_AF-A0A2H0AAW2-F1
#
_entry.id   AF-A0A2H0AAW2-F1
#
_cell.length_a   1.000
_cell.length_b   1.000
_cell.length_c   1.000
_cell.angle_alpha   90.00
_cell.angle_beta   90.00
_cell.angle_gamma   90.00
#
_symmetry.space_group_name_H-M   'P 1'
#
loop_
_entity.id
_entity.type
_entity.pdbx_description
1 polymer ?
#
loop_
_entity_poly.entity_id
_entity_poly.type
_entity_poly.pdbx_seq_one_letter_code
_entity_poly.pdbx_strand_id
1 'polypeptide(L)'
;MDWGMKNRLSRLIQPDGHCFFMPIDHGYFQGPTTKLEKPWETIKPLLSYFDALFVTRGVLRSAIPSAIDKPIILRVSGGTSMVGKDLADEILTTSVEEALRLNASAVGLSVFIGSEYEKQTLSNLSNLVNECNRYDLPVMAVTAVGREMEKRDARYLGLCCRICAELGASVVKTYWCEDFDKVTNGCPVPVVMAGGPKVDTDREVFDFIYDGMQKGAIGLNLGRNVWQNNHPVAMAAALNAIIHEDASPKEAEEIFVAAQVM
;
A
#
# COMPACT_ATOMS: atom_id res chain seq x y z
N MET A 1 9.36 -17.54 -11.32
CA MET A 1 8.14 -16.73 -11.53
C MET A 1 7.64 -16.96 -12.94
N ASP A 2 6.41 -17.43 -13.09
CA ASP A 2 5.79 -17.69 -14.39
C ASP A 2 5.47 -16.39 -15.15
N TRP A 3 5.12 -16.51 -16.44
CA TRP A 3 4.82 -15.36 -17.30
C TRP A 3 3.63 -14.53 -16.78
N GLY A 4 2.55 -15.17 -16.31
CA GLY A 4 1.37 -14.46 -15.81
C GLY A 4 1.67 -13.55 -14.62
N MET A 5 2.48 -14.05 -13.69
CA MET A 5 2.88 -13.33 -12.47
C MET A 5 3.78 -12.16 -12.83
N LYS A 6 4.77 -12.38 -13.73
CA LYS A 6 5.64 -11.32 -14.24
C LYS A 6 4.84 -10.22 -14.93
N ASN A 7 3.87 -10.58 -15.77
CA ASN A 7 3.05 -9.61 -16.47
C ASN A 7 2.24 -8.75 -15.49
N ARG A 8 1.57 -9.36 -14.51
CA ARG A 8 0.80 -8.63 -13.50
C ARG A 8 1.67 -7.69 -12.67
N LEU A 9 2.84 -8.15 -12.23
CA LEU A 9 3.80 -7.30 -11.49
C LEU A 9 4.34 -6.16 -12.35
N SER A 10 4.62 -6.38 -13.64
CA SER A 10 5.11 -5.33 -14.55
C SER A 10 4.10 -4.20 -14.83
N ARG A 11 2.82 -4.40 -14.50
CA ARG A 11 1.82 -3.33 -14.52
C ARG A 11 1.89 -2.45 -13.28
N LEU A 12 2.29 -3.04 -12.15
CA LEU A 12 2.33 -2.38 -10.85
C LEU A 12 3.68 -1.70 -10.60
N ILE A 13 4.77 -2.39 -10.93
CA ILE A 13 6.15 -1.94 -10.80
C ILE A 13 6.59 -1.45 -12.18
N GLN A 14 6.89 -0.16 -12.27
CA GLN A 14 7.25 0.52 -13.51
C GLN A 14 8.63 0.08 -14.02
N PRO A 15 9.01 0.39 -15.27
CA PRO A 15 10.28 -0.06 -15.86
C PRO A 15 11.54 0.40 -15.12
N ASP A 16 11.46 1.47 -14.34
CA ASP A 16 12.51 1.95 -13.43
C ASP A 16 12.69 1.07 -12.18
N GLY A 17 11.81 0.08 -11.97
CA GLY A 17 11.81 -0.80 -10.81
C GLY A 17 11.00 -0.25 -9.63
N HIS A 18 10.32 0.89 -9.80
CA HIS A 18 9.62 1.58 -8.74
C HIS A 18 8.09 1.57 -8.87
N CYS A 19 7.40 1.93 -7.78
CA CYS A 19 5.94 2.00 -7.79
C CYS A 19 5.35 3.03 -6.82
N PHE A 20 4.24 3.66 -7.22
CA PHE A 20 3.41 4.49 -6.36
C PHE A 20 1.95 4.00 -6.38
N PHE A 21 1.53 3.35 -5.30
CA PHE A 21 0.15 2.89 -5.12
C PHE A 21 -0.68 3.89 -4.33
N MET A 22 -1.91 4.13 -4.80
CA MET A 22 -2.89 5.01 -4.16
C MET A 22 -3.93 4.19 -3.38
N PRO A 23 -3.84 4.07 -2.05
CA PRO A 23 -4.83 3.36 -1.26
C PRO A 23 -6.04 4.23 -0.91
N ILE A 24 -7.21 3.68 -1.22
CA ILE A 24 -8.54 4.20 -0.88
C ILE A 24 -9.43 3.13 -0.23
N ASP A 25 -8.82 2.07 0.32
CA ASP A 25 -9.52 0.95 0.93
C ASP A 25 -9.97 1.22 2.38
N HIS A 26 -9.47 2.28 3.03
CA HIS A 26 -9.70 2.68 4.43
C HIS A 26 -11.13 2.48 4.97
N GLY A 27 -12.13 2.74 4.14
CA GLY A 27 -13.53 2.58 4.53
C GLY A 27 -13.97 1.16 4.89
N TYR A 28 -13.17 0.12 4.58
CA TYR A 28 -13.50 -1.27 4.90
C TYR A 28 -13.71 -1.51 6.40
N PHE A 29 -13.10 -0.69 7.26
CA PHE A 29 -13.28 -0.73 8.72
C PHE A 29 -13.54 0.64 9.36
N GLN A 30 -13.20 1.74 8.66
CA GLN A 30 -13.37 3.11 9.17
C GLN A 30 -14.67 3.79 8.74
N GLY A 31 -15.36 3.28 7.72
CA GLY A 31 -16.46 4.00 7.08
C GLY A 31 -15.97 5.20 6.25
N PRO A 32 -16.76 6.29 6.12
CA PRO A 32 -16.40 7.44 5.31
C PRO A 32 -15.31 8.29 5.98
N THR A 33 -14.04 7.92 5.77
CA THR A 33 -12.89 8.71 6.23
C THR A 33 -12.90 10.10 5.58
N THR A 34 -12.51 11.13 6.34
CA THR A 34 -12.43 12.53 5.88
C THR A 34 -11.67 12.68 4.57
N LYS A 35 -12.26 13.36 3.57
CA LYS A 35 -11.74 13.51 2.19
C LYS A 35 -11.77 12.22 1.35
N LEU A 36 -12.44 11.17 1.81
CA LEU A 36 -12.70 9.93 1.07
C LEU A 36 -14.19 9.54 1.06
N GLU A 37 -15.07 10.48 1.36
CA GLU A 37 -16.54 10.30 1.34
C GLU A 37 -17.03 9.99 -0.08
N LYS A 38 -16.33 10.52 -1.09
CA LYS A 38 -16.60 10.31 -2.51
C LYS A 38 -15.32 9.84 -3.23
N PRO A 39 -15.02 8.53 -3.21
CA PRO A 39 -13.72 8.00 -3.60
C PRO A 39 -13.23 8.44 -4.99
N TRP A 40 -14.13 8.47 -5.99
CA TRP A 40 -13.77 8.89 -7.33
C TRP A 40 -13.44 10.39 -7.43
N GLU A 41 -14.25 11.25 -6.81
CA GLU A 41 -13.97 12.70 -6.80
C GLU A 41 -12.61 12.99 -6.14
N THR A 42 -12.27 12.24 -5.09
CA THR A 42 -10.97 12.33 -4.40
C THR A 42 -9.79 11.96 -5.29
N ILE A 43 -9.84 10.84 -6.02
CA ILE A 43 -8.67 10.32 -6.75
C ILE A 43 -8.58 10.81 -8.19
N LYS A 44 -9.68 11.26 -8.80
CA LYS A 44 -9.72 11.69 -10.19
C LYS A 44 -8.59 12.67 -10.56
N PRO A 45 -8.30 13.72 -9.77
CA PRO A 45 -7.21 14.65 -10.12
C PRO A 45 -5.81 14.07 -9.90
N LEU A 46 -5.68 12.90 -9.28
CA LEU A 46 -4.40 12.28 -8.90
C LEU A 46 -3.95 11.19 -9.90
N LEU A 47 -4.79 10.83 -10.86
CA LEU A 47 -4.57 9.68 -11.75
C LEU A 47 -3.24 9.70 -12.50
N SER A 48 -2.71 10.86 -12.85
CA SER A 48 -1.42 10.95 -13.57
C SER A 48 -0.21 10.64 -12.69
N TYR A 49 -0.35 10.65 -11.37
CA TYR A 49 0.79 10.63 -10.45
C TYR A 49 1.01 9.30 -9.73
N PHE A 50 0.06 8.37 -9.80
CA PHE A 50 0.18 7.05 -9.17
C PHE A 50 0.06 5.93 -10.21
N ASP A 51 0.68 4.79 -9.94
CA ASP A 51 0.75 3.66 -10.87
C ASP A 51 -0.42 2.70 -10.72
N ALA A 52 -0.87 2.46 -9.49
CA ALA A 52 -1.96 1.51 -9.21
C ALA A 52 -2.93 2.01 -8.14
N LEU A 53 -4.18 1.55 -8.23
CA LEU A 53 -5.21 1.84 -7.24
C LEU A 53 -5.36 0.67 -6.27
N PHE A 54 -5.23 0.90 -4.97
CA PHE A 54 -5.51 -0.10 -3.94
C PHE A 54 -6.88 0.16 -3.30
N VAL A 55 -7.84 -0.70 -3.56
CA VAL A 55 -9.27 -0.44 -3.30
C VAL A 55 -10.03 -1.72 -2.93
N THR A 56 -11.18 -1.59 -2.26
CA THR A 56 -12.09 -2.73 -2.01
C THR A 56 -12.94 -3.02 -3.24
N ARG A 57 -13.41 -4.27 -3.38
CA ARG A 57 -14.33 -4.65 -4.48
C ARG A 57 -15.61 -3.81 -4.54
N GLY A 58 -16.10 -3.36 -3.38
CA GLY A 58 -17.32 -2.57 -3.28
C GLY A 58 -17.14 -1.20 -3.89
N VAL A 59 -16.12 -0.46 -3.43
CA VAL A 59 -15.79 0.87 -3.94
C VAL A 59 -15.40 0.82 -5.41
N LEU A 60 -14.63 -0.19 -5.83
CA LEU A 60 -14.25 -0.37 -7.24
C LEU A 60 -15.50 -0.45 -8.14
N ARG A 61 -16.50 -1.25 -7.75
CA ARG A 61 -17.71 -1.45 -8.56
C ARG A 61 -18.66 -0.25 -8.54
N SER A 62 -18.79 0.43 -7.41
CA SER A 62 -19.82 1.45 -7.21
C SER A 62 -19.37 2.87 -7.51
N ALA A 63 -18.08 3.17 -7.36
CA ALA A 63 -17.58 4.53 -7.43
C ALA A 63 -16.53 4.74 -8.53
N ILE A 64 -15.71 3.74 -8.82
CA ILE A 64 -14.59 3.89 -9.75
C ILE A 64 -15.04 3.56 -11.19
N PRO A 65 -14.88 4.47 -12.16
CA PRO A 65 -15.23 4.19 -13.55
C PRO A 65 -14.40 3.04 -14.12
N SER A 66 -15.02 2.10 -14.83
CA SER A 66 -14.31 0.96 -15.44
C SER A 66 -13.35 1.35 -16.56
N ALA A 67 -13.43 2.59 -17.06
CA ALA A 67 -12.57 3.09 -18.12
C ALA A 67 -11.21 3.63 -17.63
N ILE A 68 -10.92 3.61 -16.32
CA ILE A 68 -9.60 4.05 -15.84
C ILE A 68 -8.50 3.12 -16.36
N ASP A 69 -7.40 3.71 -16.83
CA ASP A 69 -6.22 2.97 -17.25
C ASP A 69 -5.23 2.84 -16.08
N LYS A 70 -5.69 2.22 -14.98
CA LYS A 70 -4.85 1.92 -13.83
C LYS A 70 -5.05 0.47 -13.39
N PRO A 71 -3.96 -0.30 -13.18
CA PRO A 71 -4.05 -1.61 -12.55
C PRO A 71 -4.64 -1.50 -11.14
N ILE A 72 -5.38 -2.54 -10.76
CA ILE A 72 -6.07 -2.62 -9.48
C ILE A 72 -5.36 -3.61 -8.56
N ILE A 73 -5.10 -3.17 -7.34
CA ILE A 73 -4.81 -4.02 -6.20
C ILE A 73 -6.10 -4.11 -5.39
N LEU A 74 -6.62 -5.30 -5.15
CA LEU A 74 -7.87 -5.47 -4.39
C LEU A 74 -7.60 -5.76 -2.91
N ARG A 75 -8.23 -5.00 -2.02
CA ARG A 75 -8.34 -5.35 -0.59
C ARG A 75 -9.23 -6.58 -0.46
N VAL A 76 -8.67 -7.67 0.05
CA VAL A 76 -9.38 -8.96 0.20
C VAL A 76 -9.52 -9.44 1.64
N SER A 77 -9.02 -8.70 2.63
CA SER A 77 -9.27 -8.93 4.05
C SER A 77 -10.17 -7.85 4.67
N GLY A 78 -10.74 -8.14 5.84
CA GLY A 78 -11.61 -7.24 6.58
C GLY A 78 -12.53 -8.01 7.54
N GLY A 79 -13.74 -7.50 7.79
CA GLY A 79 -14.67 -8.12 8.74
C GLY A 79 -14.64 -7.50 10.14
N THR A 80 -13.83 -6.46 10.33
CA THR A 80 -13.71 -5.68 11.56
C THR A 80 -14.16 -4.23 11.34
N SER A 81 -14.30 -3.45 12.42
CA SER A 81 -14.60 -2.02 12.34
C SER A 81 -13.97 -1.26 13.51
N MET A 82 -13.91 0.06 13.39
CA MET A 82 -13.46 0.95 14.48
C MET A 82 -14.33 0.86 15.76
N VAL A 83 -15.57 0.39 15.64
CA VAL A 83 -16.49 0.15 16.78
C VAL A 83 -16.23 -1.23 17.41
N GLY A 84 -15.65 -2.16 16.65
CA GLY A 84 -15.34 -3.51 17.11
C GLY A 84 -14.25 -3.56 18.17
N LYS A 85 -14.11 -4.74 18.79
CA LYS A 85 -13.17 -4.98 19.89
C LYS A 85 -11.72 -4.90 19.42
N ASP A 86 -11.39 -5.61 18.33
CA ASP A 86 -10.03 -5.69 17.79
C ASP A 86 -10.06 -5.56 16.27
N LEU A 87 -9.15 -4.76 15.73
CA LEU A 87 -8.98 -4.59 14.28
C LEU A 87 -8.24 -5.77 13.65
N ALA A 88 -7.49 -6.54 14.45
CA ALA A 88 -6.73 -7.69 13.97
C ALA A 88 -7.58 -8.94 13.67
N ASP A 89 -8.85 -8.97 14.12
CA ASP A 89 -9.79 -10.08 13.87
C ASP A 89 -10.32 -10.11 12.43
N GLU A 90 -9.41 -10.02 11.45
CA GLU A 90 -9.76 -10.01 10.04
C GLU A 90 -9.90 -11.42 9.47
N ILE A 91 -10.83 -11.56 8.53
CA ILE A 91 -11.01 -12.73 7.67
C ILE A 91 -10.77 -12.33 6.21
N LEU A 92 -10.67 -13.33 5.34
CA LEU A 92 -10.78 -13.10 3.89
C LEU A 92 -12.24 -12.74 3.55
N THR A 93 -12.44 -11.60 2.89
CA THR A 93 -13.75 -11.07 2.53
C THR A 93 -14.08 -11.25 1.05
N THR A 94 -13.07 -11.51 0.22
CA THR A 94 -13.20 -11.60 -1.24
C THR A 94 -12.40 -12.80 -1.76
N SER A 95 -13.02 -13.65 -2.59
CA SER A 95 -12.36 -14.82 -3.19
C SER A 95 -11.45 -14.43 -4.35
N VAL A 96 -10.52 -15.33 -4.72
CA VAL A 96 -9.62 -15.08 -5.85
C VAL A 96 -10.38 -15.03 -7.17
N GLU A 97 -11.43 -15.83 -7.35
CA GLU A 97 -12.26 -15.78 -8.57
C GLU A 97 -12.94 -14.41 -8.76
N GLU A 98 -13.34 -13.76 -7.67
CA GLU A 98 -13.89 -12.41 -7.74
C GLU A 98 -12.80 -11.39 -8.09
N ALA A 99 -11.58 -11.55 -7.56
CA ALA A 99 -10.45 -10.70 -7.93
C ALA A 99 -10.09 -10.83 -9.42
N LEU A 100 -10.09 -12.06 -9.95
CA LEU A 100 -9.89 -12.33 -11.37
C LEU A 100 -11.02 -11.75 -12.22
N ARG A 101 -12.28 -11.89 -11.79
CA ARG A 101 -13.46 -11.32 -12.48
C ARG A 101 -13.39 -9.80 -12.58
N LEU A 102 -12.78 -9.14 -11.59
CA LEU A 102 -12.54 -7.69 -11.57
C LEU A 102 -11.24 -7.27 -12.27
N ASN A 103 -10.56 -8.20 -12.94
CA ASN A 103 -9.28 -7.96 -13.61
C ASN A 103 -8.21 -7.34 -12.69
N ALA A 104 -8.17 -7.78 -11.42
CA ALA A 104 -7.17 -7.31 -10.48
C ALA A 104 -5.77 -7.76 -10.92
N SER A 105 -4.80 -6.83 -10.81
CA SER A 105 -3.39 -7.10 -11.05
C SER A 105 -2.70 -7.65 -9.81
N ALA A 106 -3.24 -7.42 -8.61
CA ALA A 106 -2.82 -8.07 -7.38
C ALA A 106 -3.95 -8.04 -6.33
N VAL A 107 -3.75 -8.75 -5.23
CA VAL A 107 -4.60 -8.68 -4.03
C VAL A 107 -3.77 -8.27 -2.83
N GLY A 108 -4.39 -7.61 -1.86
CA GLY A 108 -3.77 -7.18 -0.62
C GLY A 108 -4.58 -7.57 0.61
N LEU A 109 -3.90 -8.08 1.63
CA LEU A 109 -4.48 -8.39 2.93
C LEU A 109 -3.61 -7.86 4.07
N SER A 110 -4.22 -7.68 5.25
CA SER A 110 -3.52 -7.26 6.46
C SER A 110 -3.05 -8.47 7.26
N VAL A 111 -1.86 -8.37 7.84
CA VAL A 111 -1.25 -9.36 8.73
C VAL A 111 -0.87 -8.66 10.03
N PHE A 112 -1.29 -9.22 11.17
CA PHE A 112 -1.13 -8.60 12.50
C PHE A 112 -0.28 -9.48 13.42
N ILE A 113 1.03 -9.50 13.18
CA ILE A 113 2.00 -10.28 13.96
C ILE A 113 2.15 -9.68 15.36
N GLY A 114 2.15 -10.53 16.38
CA GLY A 114 2.14 -10.18 17.80
C GLY A 114 0.77 -9.83 18.38
N SER A 115 -0.30 -9.91 17.59
CA SER A 115 -1.68 -9.71 18.08
C SER A 115 -2.34 -11.01 18.57
N GLU A 116 -3.48 -10.89 19.25
CA GLU A 116 -4.34 -12.04 19.64
C GLU A 116 -4.73 -12.89 18.42
N TYR A 117 -4.81 -12.27 17.23
CA TYR A 117 -5.25 -12.87 15.98
C TYR A 117 -4.12 -13.14 14.99
N GLU A 118 -2.85 -13.18 15.43
CA GLU A 118 -1.69 -13.45 14.58
C GLU A 118 -1.89 -14.73 13.76
N LYS A 119 -2.21 -15.85 14.42
CA LYS A 119 -2.40 -17.15 13.77
C LYS A 119 -3.46 -17.08 12.66
N GLN A 120 -4.57 -16.39 12.91
CA GLN A 120 -5.66 -16.23 11.95
C GLN A 120 -5.21 -15.43 10.73
N THR A 121 -4.54 -14.30 10.94
CA THR A 121 -4.11 -13.44 9.83
C THR A 121 -2.98 -14.07 9.01
N LEU A 122 -2.07 -14.83 9.63
CA LEU A 122 -1.06 -15.64 8.93
C LEU A 122 -1.70 -16.82 8.18
N SER A 123 -2.74 -17.45 8.74
CA SER A 123 -3.51 -18.48 8.04
C SER A 123 -4.24 -17.91 6.82
N ASN A 124 -4.79 -16.70 6.92
CA ASN A 124 -5.41 -15.99 5.79
C ASN A 124 -4.38 -15.75 4.68
N LEU A 125 -3.16 -15.31 5.02
CA LEU A 125 -2.08 -15.10 4.06
C LEU A 125 -1.71 -16.41 3.35
N SER A 126 -1.44 -17.48 4.10
CA SER A 126 -1.05 -18.77 3.53
C SER A 126 -2.13 -19.34 2.60
N ASN A 127 -3.39 -19.31 3.02
CA ASN A 127 -4.52 -19.76 2.19
C ASN A 127 -4.65 -18.94 0.91
N LEU A 128 -4.55 -17.61 1.03
CA LEU A 128 -4.66 -16.70 -0.12
C LEU A 128 -3.50 -16.92 -1.11
N VAL A 129 -2.26 -17.08 -0.64
CA VAL A 129 -1.09 -17.36 -1.49
C VAL A 129 -1.29 -18.67 -2.25
N ASN A 130 -1.73 -19.73 -1.57
CA ASN A 130 -2.01 -21.02 -2.21
C ASN A 130 -3.05 -20.90 -3.33
N GLU A 131 -4.13 -20.15 -3.09
CA GLU A 131 -5.19 -19.94 -4.08
C GLU A 131 -4.72 -19.06 -5.25
N CYS A 132 -4.04 -17.95 -4.95
CA CYS A 132 -3.55 -17.00 -5.94
C CYS A 132 -2.48 -17.57 -6.86
N ASN A 133 -1.60 -18.44 -6.35
CA ASN A 133 -0.56 -19.10 -7.15
C ASN A 133 -1.13 -20.01 -8.24
N ARG A 134 -2.36 -20.49 -8.11
CA ARG A 134 -3.05 -21.26 -9.17
C ARG A 134 -3.39 -20.42 -10.40
N TYR A 135 -3.38 -19.10 -10.26
CA TYR A 135 -3.78 -18.14 -11.29
C TYR A 135 -2.72 -17.07 -11.55
N ASP A 136 -1.51 -17.24 -11.00
CA ASP A 136 -0.41 -16.28 -11.07
C ASP A 136 -0.79 -14.86 -10.61
N LEU A 137 -1.64 -14.76 -9.57
CA LEU A 137 -2.08 -13.49 -9.02
C LEU A 137 -1.13 -13.06 -7.88
N PRO A 138 -0.43 -11.92 -7.98
CA PRO A 138 0.43 -11.45 -6.90
C PRO A 138 -0.34 -11.15 -5.61
N VAL A 139 0.27 -11.50 -4.47
CA VAL A 139 -0.25 -11.20 -3.13
C VAL A 139 0.67 -10.16 -2.46
N MET A 140 0.09 -9.03 -2.06
CA MET A 140 0.75 -8.03 -1.23
C MET A 140 0.34 -8.24 0.23
N ALA A 141 1.28 -8.65 1.08
CA ALA A 141 1.05 -8.72 2.51
C ALA A 141 1.25 -7.34 3.14
N VAL A 142 0.27 -6.83 3.88
CA VAL A 142 0.34 -5.55 4.58
C VAL A 142 0.62 -5.83 6.04
N THR A 143 1.83 -5.52 6.52
CA THR A 143 2.18 -5.65 7.93
C THR A 143 1.49 -4.55 8.72
N ALA A 144 0.35 -4.87 9.32
CA ALA A 144 -0.41 -3.94 10.12
C ALA A 144 0.04 -4.06 11.57
N VAL A 145 0.19 -2.92 12.24
CA VAL A 145 0.36 -2.93 13.69
C VAL A 145 -0.98 -2.66 14.36
N GLY A 146 -1.23 -3.34 15.47
CA GLY A 146 -2.36 -3.04 16.33
C GLY A 146 -2.24 -1.66 16.98
N ARG A 147 -3.05 -1.40 18.01
CA ARG A 147 -3.05 -0.11 18.72
C ARG A 147 -1.73 0.22 19.44
N GLU A 148 -0.86 -0.78 19.65
CA GLU A 148 0.47 -0.61 20.25
C GLU A 148 1.49 -0.12 19.21
N MET A 149 1.56 1.20 19.04
CA MET A 149 2.45 1.89 18.09
C MET A 149 3.95 1.80 18.45
N GLU A 150 4.29 1.44 19.71
CA GLU A 150 5.66 1.47 20.24
C GLU A 150 6.59 0.39 19.67
N LYS A 151 6.07 -0.59 18.91
CA LYS A 151 6.85 -1.76 18.44
C LYS A 151 7.29 -1.67 16.97
N ARG A 152 7.33 -0.48 16.34
CA ARG A 152 7.70 -0.33 14.91
C ARG A 152 9.20 -0.19 14.65
N ASP A 153 10.05 -0.85 15.44
CA ASP A 153 11.48 -0.82 15.17
C ASP A 153 11.87 -1.73 13.99
N ALA A 154 13.08 -1.57 13.47
CA ALA A 154 13.57 -2.37 12.36
C ALA A 154 13.57 -3.88 12.66
N ARG A 155 13.74 -4.28 13.91
CA ARG A 155 13.74 -5.70 14.31
C ARG A 155 12.36 -6.31 14.14
N TYR A 156 11.33 -5.67 14.68
CA TYR A 156 9.95 -6.15 14.58
C TYR A 156 9.44 -6.06 13.14
N LEU A 157 9.65 -4.94 12.44
CA LEU A 157 9.21 -4.82 11.05
C LEU A 157 9.95 -5.79 10.14
N GLY A 158 11.26 -6.02 10.37
CA GLY A 158 12.04 -7.05 9.67
C GLY A 158 11.50 -8.46 9.91
N LEU A 159 11.15 -8.81 11.15
CA LEU A 159 10.47 -10.08 11.47
C LEU A 159 9.16 -10.22 10.69
N CYS A 160 8.32 -9.18 10.72
CA CYS A 160 7.03 -9.18 10.04
C CYS A 160 7.16 -9.36 8.53
N CYS A 161 8.06 -8.60 7.90
CA CYS A 161 8.28 -8.68 6.46
C CYS A 161 8.83 -10.05 6.06
N ARG A 162 9.80 -10.57 6.82
CA ARG A 162 10.38 -11.88 6.57
C ARG A 162 9.36 -13.00 6.67
N ILE A 163 8.52 -13.02 7.71
CA ILE A 163 7.46 -14.04 7.85
C ILE A 163 6.49 -13.97 6.66
N CYS A 164 6.05 -12.77 6.27
CA CYS A 164 5.14 -12.62 5.13
C CYS A 164 5.75 -13.15 3.82
N ALA A 165 7.03 -12.84 3.59
CA ALA A 165 7.75 -13.30 2.41
C ALA A 165 7.96 -14.82 2.40
N GLU A 166 8.31 -15.43 3.54
CA GLU A 166 8.45 -16.89 3.70
C GLU A 166 7.13 -17.63 3.48
N LEU A 167 6.00 -17.00 3.81
CA LEU A 167 4.66 -17.52 3.50
C LEU A 167 4.26 -17.35 2.02
N GLY A 168 5.12 -16.74 1.20
CA GLY A 168 4.98 -16.63 -0.24
C GLY A 168 4.29 -15.35 -0.73
N ALA A 169 4.22 -14.30 0.09
CA ALA A 169 3.83 -12.97 -0.39
C ALA A 169 4.76 -12.51 -1.53
N SER A 170 4.21 -11.94 -2.58
CA SER A 170 4.97 -11.45 -3.74
C SER A 170 5.59 -10.07 -3.49
N VAL A 171 4.94 -9.27 -2.64
CA VAL A 171 5.37 -7.94 -2.21
C VAL A 171 4.96 -7.77 -0.75
N VAL A 172 5.74 -7.05 0.04
CA VAL A 172 5.37 -6.69 1.41
C VAL A 172 5.20 -5.18 1.53
N LYS A 173 4.08 -4.74 2.08
CA LYS A 173 3.85 -3.36 2.50
C LYS A 173 4.12 -3.22 4.00
N THR A 174 5.01 -2.31 4.39
CA THR A 174 5.36 -2.06 5.79
C THR A 174 5.56 -0.58 6.10
N TYR A 175 5.75 -0.22 7.37
CA TYR A 175 5.98 1.16 7.80
C TYR A 175 7.46 1.53 7.70
N TRP A 176 7.76 2.80 7.48
CA TRP A 176 9.12 3.33 7.65
C TRP A 176 9.54 3.30 9.13
N CYS A 177 10.84 3.10 9.38
CA CYS A 177 11.47 3.18 10.69
C CYS A 177 12.94 3.61 10.58
N GLU A 178 13.58 3.94 11.70
CA GLU A 178 15.03 4.02 11.76
C GLU A 178 15.67 2.66 11.39
N ASP A 179 16.84 2.68 10.75
CA ASP A 179 17.50 1.48 10.19
C ASP A 179 16.61 0.65 9.22
N PHE A 180 15.79 1.33 8.40
CA PHE A 180 14.88 0.67 7.45
C PHE A 180 15.59 -0.28 6.47
N ASP A 181 16.87 -0.06 6.19
CA ASP A 181 17.71 -0.93 5.36
C ASP A 181 17.83 -2.35 5.95
N LYS A 182 17.76 -2.51 7.28
CA LYS A 182 17.71 -3.85 7.91
C LYS A 182 16.41 -4.58 7.57
N VAL A 183 15.31 -3.85 7.42
CA VAL A 183 13.99 -4.40 7.06
C VAL A 183 13.99 -4.84 5.59
N THR A 184 14.42 -3.96 4.70
CA THR A 184 14.42 -4.21 3.25
C THR A 184 15.43 -5.30 2.87
N ASN A 185 16.66 -5.25 3.40
CA ASN A 185 17.67 -6.28 3.16
C ASN A 185 17.31 -7.64 3.80
N GLY A 186 16.50 -7.64 4.86
CA GLY A 186 16.00 -8.84 5.51
C GLY A 186 14.81 -9.50 4.79
N CYS A 187 14.18 -8.79 3.85
CA CYS A 187 13.00 -9.26 3.11
C CYS A 187 13.42 -9.75 1.71
N PRO A 188 13.19 -11.03 1.35
CA PRO A 188 13.60 -11.58 0.05
C PRO A 188 12.69 -11.15 -1.12
N VAL A 189 11.64 -10.38 -0.86
CA VAL A 189 10.70 -9.87 -1.87
C VAL A 189 10.60 -8.34 -1.75
N PRO A 190 10.18 -7.64 -2.82
CA PRO A 190 10.12 -6.19 -2.80
C PRO A 190 9.31 -5.63 -1.64
N VAL A 191 9.82 -4.55 -1.05
CA VAL A 191 9.19 -3.86 0.07
C VAL A 191 8.66 -2.51 -0.42
N VAL A 192 7.36 -2.29 -0.19
CA VAL A 192 6.68 -1.03 -0.46
C VAL A 192 6.40 -0.32 0.86
N MET A 193 6.76 0.95 0.93
CA MET A 193 6.59 1.74 2.14
C MET A 193 5.15 2.24 2.25
N ALA A 194 4.54 2.06 3.40
CA ALA A 194 3.30 2.71 3.79
C ALA A 194 3.58 4.17 4.20
N GLY A 195 2.60 4.82 4.82
CA GLY A 195 2.86 6.09 5.52
C GLY A 195 3.75 5.91 6.73
N GLY A 196 4.62 6.87 6.98
CA GLY A 196 5.47 6.97 8.16
C GLY A 196 4.72 7.44 9.42
N PRO A 197 5.43 7.93 10.44
CA PRO A 197 4.82 8.54 11.61
C PRO A 197 3.88 9.69 11.21
N LYS A 198 2.97 10.06 12.12
CA LYS A 198 2.25 11.31 11.96
C LYS A 198 3.29 12.43 12.08
N VAL A 199 3.46 13.18 11.01
CA VAL A 199 4.38 14.32 10.92
C VAL A 199 3.59 15.61 10.79
N ASP A 200 4.21 16.73 11.13
CA ASP A 200 3.53 18.02 11.22
C ASP A 200 3.69 18.83 9.93
N THR A 201 4.64 18.46 9.07
CA THR A 201 4.94 19.18 7.82
C THR A 201 5.00 18.26 6.60
N ASP A 202 4.70 18.84 5.43
CA ASP A 202 4.86 18.17 4.13
C ASP A 202 6.33 17.83 3.85
N ARG A 203 7.26 18.67 4.33
CA ARG A 203 8.70 18.43 4.19
C ARG A 203 9.14 17.15 4.89
N GLU A 204 8.69 16.91 6.11
CA GLU A 204 8.99 15.68 6.84
C GLU A 204 8.46 14.44 6.09
N VAL A 205 7.34 14.57 5.38
CA VAL A 205 6.83 13.51 4.50
C VAL A 205 7.82 13.18 3.40
N PHE A 206 8.37 14.20 2.73
CA PHE A 206 9.38 14.02 1.69
C PHE A 206 10.67 13.41 2.23
N ASP A 207 11.13 13.85 3.41
CA ASP A 207 12.38 13.37 4.00
C ASP A 207 12.32 11.87 4.36
N PHE A 208 11.26 11.38 5.02
CA PHE A 208 11.19 9.94 5.36
C PHE A 208 10.95 9.06 4.14
N ILE A 209 10.23 9.56 3.13
CA ILE A 209 9.98 8.83 1.88
C ILE A 209 11.29 8.67 1.11
N TYR A 210 12.03 9.77 0.92
CA TYR A 210 13.32 9.73 0.27
C TYR A 210 14.28 8.80 1.03
N ASP A 211 14.40 8.94 2.35
CA ASP A 211 15.25 8.07 3.17
C ASP A 211 14.91 6.58 2.99
N GLY A 212 13.64 6.21 3.03
CA GLY A 212 13.26 4.81 2.86
C GLY A 212 13.45 4.28 1.43
N MET A 213 13.32 5.12 0.40
CA MET A 213 13.71 4.77 -0.99
C MET A 213 15.20 4.49 -1.08
N GLN A 214 16.05 5.37 -0.51
CA GLN A 214 17.50 5.17 -0.43
C GLN A 214 17.89 3.92 0.38
N LYS A 215 17.03 3.49 1.31
CA LYS A 215 17.18 2.27 2.10
C LYS A 215 16.52 1.04 1.48
N GLY A 216 16.17 1.07 0.20
CA GLY A 216 15.77 -0.11 -0.57
C GLY A 216 14.26 -0.39 -0.61
N ALA A 217 13.41 0.55 -0.19
CA ALA A 217 12.01 0.49 -0.60
C ALA A 217 11.94 0.61 -2.13
N ILE A 218 11.08 -0.17 -2.77
CA ILE A 218 10.84 -0.02 -4.21
C ILE A 218 9.77 1.05 -4.50
N GLY A 219 9.14 1.63 -3.49
CA GLY A 219 8.07 2.59 -3.74
C GLY A 219 7.13 2.79 -2.56
N LEU A 220 5.98 3.40 -2.85
CA LEU A 220 5.01 3.83 -1.84
C LEU A 220 3.63 3.22 -2.01
N ASN A 221 2.93 3.08 -0.89
CA ASN A 221 1.50 2.83 -0.83
C ASN A 221 0.87 3.75 0.23
N LEU A 222 0.65 5.01 -0.17
CA LEU A 222 0.39 6.15 0.72
C LEU A 222 -0.92 6.85 0.39
N GLY A 223 -1.86 6.83 1.34
CA GLY A 223 -3.19 7.41 1.16
C GLY A 223 -3.32 8.77 1.82
N ARG A 224 -3.56 8.77 3.13
CA ARG A 224 -3.92 9.96 3.92
C ARG A 224 -3.00 11.17 3.68
N ASN A 225 -1.68 10.98 3.66
CA ASN A 225 -0.74 12.09 3.43
C ASN A 225 -0.91 12.74 2.05
N VAL A 226 -1.51 12.05 1.08
CA VAL A 226 -1.81 12.59 -0.25
C VAL A 226 -3.20 13.19 -0.28
N TRP A 227 -4.25 12.36 -0.20
CA TRP A 227 -5.62 12.84 -0.41
C TRP A 227 -6.21 13.61 0.79
N GLN A 228 -5.59 13.59 1.97
CA GLN A 228 -5.95 14.52 3.06
C GLN A 228 -5.17 15.83 3.04
N ASN A 229 -4.12 15.94 2.22
CA ASN A 229 -3.40 17.19 2.05
C ASN A 229 -4.33 18.30 1.52
N ASN A 230 -4.01 19.56 1.79
CA ASN A 230 -4.76 20.70 1.25
C ASN A 230 -4.50 20.92 -0.24
N HIS A 231 -3.37 20.41 -0.74
CA HIS A 231 -2.91 20.47 -2.12
C HIS A 231 -2.56 19.05 -2.61
N PRO A 232 -3.56 18.15 -2.75
CA PRO A 232 -3.32 16.73 -2.99
C PRO A 232 -2.64 16.44 -4.34
N VAL A 233 -2.89 17.26 -5.37
CA VAL A 233 -2.22 17.16 -6.68
C VAL A 233 -0.74 17.50 -6.56
N ALA A 234 -0.41 18.62 -5.92
CA ALA A 234 0.97 19.04 -5.68
C ALA A 234 1.73 17.99 -4.85
N MET A 235 1.08 17.45 -3.81
CA MET A 235 1.65 16.38 -2.99
C MET A 235 1.93 15.13 -3.83
N ALA A 236 0.96 14.67 -4.62
CA ALA A 236 1.15 13.50 -5.48
C ALA A 236 2.28 13.71 -6.51
N ALA A 237 2.38 14.91 -7.09
CA ALA A 237 3.45 15.27 -8.03
C ALA A 237 4.83 15.23 -7.37
N ALA A 238 4.98 15.83 -6.19
CA ALA A 238 6.23 15.83 -5.44
C ALA A 238 6.67 14.40 -5.07
N LEU A 239 5.74 13.55 -4.62
CA LEU A 239 6.04 12.16 -4.30
C LEU A 239 6.40 11.34 -5.53
N ASN A 240 5.69 11.56 -6.65
CA ASN A 240 6.01 10.89 -7.91
C ASN A 240 7.45 11.22 -8.35
N ALA A 241 7.88 12.47 -8.23
CA ALA A 241 9.25 12.89 -8.54
C ALA A 241 10.29 12.21 -7.63
N ILE A 242 10.03 12.06 -6.33
CA ILE A 242 10.95 11.31 -5.44
C ILE A 242 11.06 9.84 -5.89
N ILE A 243 9.93 9.22 -6.26
CA ILE A 243 9.87 7.78 -6.55
C ILE A 243 10.46 7.42 -7.92
N HIS A 244 10.15 8.21 -8.94
CA HIS A 244 10.45 7.88 -10.34
C HIS A 244 11.55 8.74 -10.96
N GLU A 245 11.86 9.90 -10.36
CA GLU A 245 12.85 10.85 -10.88
C GLU A 245 14.04 11.04 -9.92
N ASP A 246 14.08 10.29 -8.81
CA ASP A 246 15.10 10.38 -7.74
C ASP A 246 15.27 11.82 -7.19
N ALA A 247 14.18 12.61 -7.20
CA ALA A 247 14.20 13.96 -6.68
C ALA A 247 14.52 13.97 -5.18
N SER A 248 15.43 14.86 -4.77
CA SER A 248 15.71 15.10 -3.36
C SER A 248 14.49 15.71 -2.66
N PRO A 249 14.38 15.62 -1.32
CA PRO A 249 13.25 16.23 -0.62
C PRO A 249 13.13 17.74 -0.82
N LYS A 250 14.25 18.42 -1.15
CA LYS A 250 14.24 19.85 -1.50
C LYS A 250 13.62 20.10 -2.87
N GLU A 251 13.98 19.33 -3.87
CA GLU A 251 13.37 19.43 -5.20
C GLU A 251 11.88 19.07 -5.14
N ALA A 252 11.52 18.06 -4.37
CA ALA A 252 10.11 17.70 -4.12
C ALA A 252 9.32 18.83 -3.46
N GLU A 253 9.91 19.54 -2.50
CA GLU A 253 9.32 20.72 -1.87
C GLU A 253 9.15 21.89 -2.86
N GLU A 254 10.13 22.12 -3.74
CA GLU A 254 10.04 23.12 -4.81
C GLU A 254 8.91 22.78 -5.80
N ILE A 255 8.80 21.50 -6.21
CA ILE A 255 7.70 21.00 -7.05
C ILE A 255 6.35 21.19 -6.35
N PHE A 256 6.27 20.85 -5.06
CA PHE A 256 5.07 21.01 -4.26
C PHE A 256 4.61 22.47 -4.24
N VAL A 257 5.51 23.41 -3.90
CA VAL A 257 5.20 24.85 -3.86
C VAL A 257 4.80 25.38 -5.24
N ALA A 258 5.51 24.99 -6.30
CA ALA A 258 5.19 25.43 -7.66
C ALA A 258 3.81 24.97 -8.12
N ALA A 259 3.43 23.73 -7.79
CA ALA A 259 2.15 23.15 -8.16
C ALA A 259 0.94 23.66 -7.34
N GLN A 260 1.17 24.39 -6.24
CA GLN A 260 0.08 25.04 -5.48
C GLN A 260 -0.47 26.29 -6.17
N VAL A 261 0.30 26.90 -7.06
CA VAL A 261 0.00 28.19 -7.69
C VAL A 261 -0.65 28.02 -9.07
N MET A 262 -0.75 26.78 -9.56
CA MET A 262 -1.42 26.39 -10.80
C MET A 262 -2.87 25.97 -10.57
#